data_AF-A0A7S6MAU5-F1
#
_entry.id   AF-A0A7S6MAU5-F1
#
_cell.length_a   1.000
_cell.length_b   1.000
_cell.length_c   1.000
_cell.angle_alpha   90.00
_cell.angle_beta   90.00
_cell.angle_gamma   90.00
#
_symmetry.space_group_name_H-M   'P 1'
#
loop_
_entity.id
_entity.type
_entity.pdbx_description
1 polymer ?
#
loop_
_entity_poly.entity_id
_entity_poly.type
_entity_poly.pdbx_seq_one_letter_code
_entity_poly.pdbx_strand_id
1 'polypeptide(L)'
;MNRSRLPVLSLILASGLALATAPSALAQHSHGDDKPGAGGQPGHKDDGHAHGEVAKAGSFADAAQRIAADVKAMDAALAGGSIAGVSDKANAVATLAKTLGALALAKESGVPRERVKDINLASKELAEAADNLHNIADAGDVAKSKAAFAPVKAAAAKVAALAPAMADGHDHGHGAEAAPVTHTVTVAAEDDKAIEAGKAAPMVFTLKDAKGTPVKDLDTVHEKVLHLLVVSKDLSWFAHEHPARHADGSFTIPITFPAGGEYTLYFDFTPKGSPQQVVPVKVTASGTPMAAVALMVDADKPKTIDGFTVALDTEGTIKAGGKAHMSFTITKGGKPVTTLRPYLGAMGHLVIISQDGTQFVHAHPHEGDEHGAGGHDDHGGHGAETTKNEHAGHGGVASKTAPQTGGPKVDFEAHFKEPGIYKAWGQFNVGTAEKEQVLTVPFTFAVEKGPVSAAPANTVCPITADAADAMITRDFKGQAVAFHDAASAAKWDAMSDTDRMGKFVAAIAASSAKGGHGGDGGGDAMPAGVDADEERALYLTPGGIYTEADIKANGSVTAGEKYKGKMAKHDMKPKAGDKICPITMTKANPKFTWIIGGKTYEFCCPPCIDEYVLLAKTSPKEVLDPSEYIKK
;
A
#
# COMPACT_ATOMS: atom_id res chain seq x y z
N MET A 1 17.47 1.24 -84.82
CA MET A 1 16.47 0.24 -84.38
C MET A 1 15.78 0.82 -83.15
N ASN A 2 14.66 1.54 -83.34
CA ASN A 2 13.25 1.11 -83.26
C ASN A 2 12.61 1.23 -81.85
N ARG A 3 11.72 2.23 -81.71
CA ARG A 3 10.37 2.21 -81.04
C ARG A 3 10.31 2.09 -79.50
N SER A 4 9.34 2.64 -78.75
CA SER A 4 8.13 3.44 -79.01
C SER A 4 7.51 3.89 -77.66
N ARG A 5 6.90 5.09 -77.64
CA ARG A 5 5.58 5.47 -77.06
C ARG A 5 5.29 5.45 -75.53
N LEU A 6 5.15 6.65 -74.96
CA LEU A 6 3.91 7.34 -74.45
C LEU A 6 2.69 6.49 -74.00
N PRO A 7 1.95 6.92 -72.95
CA PRO A 7 0.90 7.95 -73.14
C PRO A 7 0.73 9.00 -72.03
N VAL A 8 0.11 10.12 -72.42
CA VAL A 8 -0.43 11.22 -71.62
C VAL A 8 -1.95 11.32 -71.92
N LEU A 9 -2.70 11.86 -70.96
CA LEU A 9 -3.97 12.62 -71.09
C LEU A 9 -5.29 11.95 -70.62
N SER A 10 -5.68 12.35 -69.40
CA SER A 10 -6.90 13.09 -69.05
C SER A 10 -8.26 12.43 -68.72
N LEU A 11 -8.81 13.00 -67.63
CA LEU A 11 -10.16 13.55 -67.43
C LEU A 11 -11.22 12.71 -66.65
N ILE A 12 -11.60 13.29 -65.50
CA ILE A 12 -12.98 13.66 -65.07
C ILE A 12 -13.79 12.79 -64.09
N LEU A 13 -14.27 13.51 -63.06
CA LEU A 13 -15.46 13.38 -62.18
C LEU A 13 -15.66 12.08 -61.38
N ALA A 14 -15.67 12.12 -60.05
CA ALA A 14 -16.67 12.69 -59.12
C ALA A 14 -17.91 11.81 -58.89
N SER A 15 -18.23 11.67 -57.59
CA SER A 15 -19.55 11.54 -56.97
C SER A 15 -19.93 10.17 -56.40
N GLY A 16 -20.04 10.15 -55.06
CA GLY A 16 -21.14 9.55 -54.27
C GLY A 16 -21.25 8.02 -54.27
N LEU A 17 -21.93 7.37 -53.34
CA LEU A 17 -22.60 7.73 -52.10
C LEU A 17 -23.00 6.36 -51.48
N ALA A 18 -23.06 6.32 -50.14
CA ALA A 18 -24.01 5.52 -49.35
C ALA A 18 -23.82 3.99 -49.11
N LEU A 19 -23.73 3.73 -47.79
CA LEU A 19 -24.52 2.81 -46.97
C LEU A 19 -24.31 1.29 -47.05
N ALA A 20 -23.67 0.80 -45.98
CA ALA A 20 -24.30 0.05 -44.88
C ALA A 20 -24.35 -1.49 -44.89
N THR A 21 -24.24 -1.97 -43.65
CA THR A 21 -24.65 -3.26 -43.05
C THR A 21 -23.65 -4.43 -43.09
N ALA A 22 -23.18 -4.78 -41.89
CA ALA A 22 -22.76 -6.13 -41.51
C ALA A 22 -23.99 -7.07 -41.51
N PRO A 23 -23.82 -8.41 -41.52
CA PRO A 23 -23.70 -9.11 -40.24
C PRO A 23 -22.82 -10.38 -40.23
N SER A 24 -22.77 -10.96 -39.03
CA SER A 24 -21.94 -12.00 -38.42
C SER A 24 -21.88 -13.43 -39.01
N ALA A 25 -20.74 -14.08 -38.71
CA ALA A 25 -20.53 -15.46 -38.21
C ALA A 25 -20.71 -16.70 -39.12
N LEU A 26 -19.70 -17.61 -39.11
CA LEU A 26 -19.73 -19.03 -38.67
C LEU A 26 -18.73 -19.97 -39.39
N ALA A 27 -18.35 -21.03 -38.65
CA ALA A 27 -17.76 -22.34 -39.02
C ALA A 27 -16.25 -22.40 -39.37
N GLN A 28 -15.39 -23.04 -38.54
CA GLN A 28 -15.18 -24.48 -38.28
C GLN A 28 -14.50 -25.24 -39.44
N HIS A 29 -13.38 -25.94 -39.17
CA HIS A 29 -13.13 -27.29 -39.68
C HIS A 29 -12.05 -28.03 -38.86
N SER A 30 -12.37 -29.29 -38.56
CA SER A 30 -11.60 -30.36 -37.90
C SER A 30 -10.96 -31.26 -38.96
N HIS A 31 -9.88 -31.98 -38.62
CA HIS A 31 -9.68 -33.38 -39.03
C HIS A 31 -8.83 -34.11 -37.98
N GLY A 32 -9.29 -35.29 -37.57
CA GLY A 32 -8.53 -36.33 -36.90
C GLY A 32 -8.33 -37.54 -37.81
N ASP A 33 -7.45 -38.46 -37.40
CA ASP A 33 -7.54 -39.89 -37.71
C ASP A 33 -6.69 -40.72 -36.73
N ASP A 34 -7.31 -41.81 -36.26
CA ASP A 34 -6.87 -42.76 -35.23
C ASP A 34 -5.95 -43.88 -35.75
N LYS A 35 -5.12 -44.49 -34.87
CA LYS A 35 -5.09 -45.95 -34.57
C LYS A 35 -4.02 -46.37 -33.51
N PRO A 36 -4.05 -47.60 -32.91
CA PRO A 36 -4.30 -47.77 -31.47
C PRO A 36 -3.29 -48.63 -30.67
N GLY A 37 -3.28 -48.41 -29.35
CA GLY A 37 -3.30 -49.45 -28.28
C GLY A 37 -2.00 -50.16 -27.86
N ALA A 38 -1.55 -49.91 -26.62
CA ALA A 38 -1.42 -50.92 -25.54
C ALA A 38 -0.78 -50.36 -24.24
N GLY A 39 -1.45 -50.59 -23.10
CA GLY A 39 -0.81 -50.67 -21.76
C GLY A 39 -0.99 -49.45 -20.85
N GLY A 40 -2.09 -49.40 -20.10
CA GLY A 40 -2.44 -48.28 -19.22
C GLY A 40 -1.93 -48.34 -17.77
N GLN A 41 -2.11 -47.21 -17.08
CA GLN A 41 -2.28 -47.06 -15.63
C GLN A 41 -3.27 -45.89 -15.38
N PRO A 42 -3.93 -45.82 -14.21
CA PRO A 42 -5.38 -45.65 -14.09
C PRO A 42 -5.82 -44.19 -14.23
N GLY A 43 -6.99 -44.00 -14.83
CA GLY A 43 -7.61 -42.69 -14.99
C GLY A 43 -7.87 -42.00 -13.65
N HIS A 44 -7.36 -40.78 -13.53
CA HIS A 44 -7.96 -39.77 -12.68
C HIS A 44 -9.29 -39.37 -13.34
N LYS A 45 -10.38 -39.49 -12.59
CA LYS A 45 -11.65 -38.89 -12.96
C LYS A 45 -11.48 -37.38 -12.86
N ASP A 46 -11.65 -36.71 -14.00
CA ASP A 46 -11.90 -35.27 -14.06
C ASP A 46 -13.29 -35.00 -13.46
N ASP A 47 -13.34 -34.83 -12.14
CA ASP A 47 -14.47 -34.15 -11.49
C ASP A 47 -14.13 -32.64 -11.51
N GLY A 48 -14.23 -32.03 -12.69
CA GLY A 48 -13.85 -30.64 -12.92
C GLY A 48 -14.76 -29.66 -12.18
N HIS A 49 -14.33 -29.24 -10.99
CA HIS A 49 -14.73 -27.96 -10.43
C HIS A 49 -13.90 -26.86 -11.13
N ALA A 50 -14.58 -25.90 -11.75
CA ALA A 50 -13.93 -24.79 -12.43
C ALA A 50 -13.33 -23.85 -11.38
N HIS A 51 -12.02 -23.94 -11.17
CA HIS A 51 -11.27 -22.88 -10.48
C HIS A 51 -11.22 -21.63 -11.39
N GLY A 52 -11.28 -20.44 -10.79
CA GLY A 52 -11.10 -19.19 -11.52
C GLY A 52 -9.78 -19.20 -12.31
N GLU A 53 -9.77 -18.59 -13.49
CA GLU A 53 -8.57 -18.50 -14.32
C GLU A 53 -7.43 -17.82 -13.55
N VAL A 54 -6.31 -18.53 -13.37
CA VAL A 54 -5.12 -17.96 -12.71
C VAL A 54 -4.47 -16.98 -13.68
N ALA A 55 -4.47 -15.69 -13.32
CA ALA A 55 -3.86 -14.64 -14.14
C ALA A 55 -2.38 -14.95 -14.41
N LYS A 56 -1.97 -14.81 -15.68
CA LYS A 56 -0.56 -14.96 -16.08
C LYS A 56 0.31 -13.93 -15.34
N ALA A 57 1.45 -14.38 -14.83
CA ALA A 57 2.45 -13.48 -14.28
C ALA A 57 3.16 -12.70 -15.40
N GLY A 58 3.46 -11.43 -15.13
CA GLY A 58 4.14 -10.55 -16.08
C GLY A 58 5.66 -10.79 -16.16
N SER A 59 6.26 -11.30 -15.09
CA SER A 59 7.70 -11.55 -14.99
C SER A 59 8.03 -12.71 -14.05
N PHE A 60 9.28 -13.17 -14.06
CA PHE A 60 9.76 -14.18 -13.10
C PHE A 60 9.60 -13.70 -11.64
N ALA A 61 9.86 -12.41 -11.40
CA ALA A 61 9.74 -11.80 -10.09
C ALA A 61 8.29 -11.77 -9.59
N ASP A 62 7.35 -11.34 -10.43
CA ASP A 62 5.92 -11.32 -10.14
C ASP A 62 5.39 -12.72 -9.82
N ALA A 63 5.77 -13.73 -10.63
CA ALA A 63 5.42 -15.12 -10.37
C ALA A 63 5.94 -15.63 -9.02
N ALA A 64 7.22 -15.37 -8.72
CA ALA A 64 7.85 -15.80 -7.47
C ALA A 64 7.23 -15.12 -6.23
N GLN A 65 6.89 -13.83 -6.32
CA GLN A 65 6.23 -13.09 -5.25
C GLN A 65 4.81 -13.62 -4.98
N ARG A 66 4.01 -13.86 -6.01
CA ARG A 66 2.66 -14.44 -5.87
C ARG A 66 2.70 -15.83 -5.26
N ILE A 67 3.64 -16.67 -5.71
CA ILE A 67 3.89 -18.00 -5.12
C ILE A 67 4.22 -17.86 -3.63
N ALA A 68 5.11 -16.95 -3.25
CA ALA A 68 5.49 -16.75 -1.85
C ALA A 68 4.31 -16.28 -0.99
N ALA A 69 3.49 -15.36 -1.50
CA ALA A 69 2.30 -14.87 -0.82
C ALA A 69 1.26 -16.00 -0.60
N ASP A 70 0.98 -16.81 -1.62
CA ASP A 70 0.03 -17.91 -1.51
C ASP A 70 0.54 -19.05 -0.62
N VAL A 71 1.85 -19.36 -0.65
CA VAL A 71 2.47 -20.29 0.29
C VAL A 71 2.33 -19.78 1.73
N LYS A 72 2.58 -18.50 1.99
CA LYS A 72 2.39 -17.90 3.32
C LYS A 72 0.94 -17.98 3.79
N ALA A 73 -0.02 -17.70 2.91
CA ALA A 73 -1.44 -17.79 3.22
C ALA A 73 -1.90 -19.23 3.53
N MET A 74 -1.41 -20.23 2.78
CA MET A 74 -1.66 -21.64 3.05
C MET A 74 -1.05 -22.10 4.39
N ASP A 75 0.16 -21.64 4.73
CA ASP A 75 0.81 -21.93 6.02
C ASP A 75 -0.02 -21.41 7.20
N ALA A 76 -0.50 -20.16 7.11
CA ALA A 76 -1.37 -19.55 8.11
C ALA A 76 -2.70 -20.32 8.26
N ALA A 77 -3.36 -20.66 7.16
CA ALA A 77 -4.61 -21.43 7.18
C ALA A 77 -4.43 -22.79 7.86
N LEU A 78 -3.41 -23.56 7.46
CA LEU A 78 -3.13 -24.89 7.98
C LEU A 78 -2.61 -24.88 9.44
N ALA A 79 -1.91 -23.82 9.85
CA ALA A 79 -1.53 -23.59 11.25
C ALA A 79 -2.78 -23.32 12.12
N GLY A 80 -3.76 -22.59 11.58
CA GLY A 80 -5.07 -22.36 12.19
C GLY A 80 -6.03 -23.55 12.13
N GLY A 81 -5.63 -24.66 11.52
CA GLY A 81 -6.46 -25.87 11.37
C GLY A 81 -7.56 -25.75 10.31
N SER A 82 -7.46 -24.78 9.41
CA SER A 82 -8.38 -24.56 8.30
C SER A 82 -7.77 -25.02 6.97
N ILE A 83 -8.60 -25.57 6.08
CA ILE A 83 -8.26 -25.82 4.67
C ILE A 83 -9.02 -24.90 3.70
N ALA A 84 -9.79 -23.94 4.22
CA ALA A 84 -10.53 -22.99 3.40
C ALA A 84 -9.57 -22.21 2.50
N GLY A 85 -9.80 -22.25 1.18
CA GLY A 85 -8.96 -21.59 0.18
C GLY A 85 -7.59 -22.25 -0.08
N VAL A 86 -7.24 -23.34 0.62
CA VAL A 86 -5.96 -24.05 0.39
C VAL A 86 -5.95 -24.73 -0.98
N SER A 87 -7.09 -25.31 -1.40
CA SER A 87 -7.23 -25.93 -2.73
C SER A 87 -6.97 -24.91 -3.86
N ASP A 88 -7.65 -23.76 -3.82
CA ASP A 88 -7.52 -22.71 -4.85
C ASP A 88 -6.10 -22.13 -4.91
N LYS A 89 -5.49 -21.89 -3.74
CA LYS A 89 -4.12 -21.36 -3.65
C LYS A 89 -3.07 -22.36 -4.09
N ALA A 90 -3.25 -23.64 -3.77
CA ALA A 90 -2.38 -24.69 -4.25
C ALA A 90 -2.46 -24.81 -5.79
N ASN A 91 -3.66 -24.70 -6.38
CA ASN A 91 -3.83 -24.64 -7.84
C ASN A 91 -3.17 -23.40 -8.46
N ALA A 92 -3.28 -22.23 -7.82
CA ALA A 92 -2.61 -21.01 -8.26
C ALA A 92 -1.07 -21.15 -8.23
N VAL A 93 -0.52 -21.68 -7.14
CA VAL A 93 0.92 -21.97 -7.01
C VAL A 93 1.38 -22.97 -8.08
N ALA A 94 0.62 -24.05 -8.31
CA ALA A 94 0.98 -25.04 -9.32
C ALA A 94 0.98 -24.44 -10.74
N THR A 95 -0.01 -23.60 -11.03
CA THR A 95 -0.13 -22.92 -12.32
C THR A 95 1.01 -21.93 -12.56
N LEU A 96 1.35 -21.11 -11.56
CA LEU A 96 2.48 -20.17 -11.66
C LEU A 96 3.83 -20.90 -11.71
N ALA A 97 4.00 -21.99 -10.95
CA ALA A 97 5.23 -22.77 -10.98
C ALA A 97 5.51 -23.36 -12.37
N LYS A 98 4.46 -23.74 -13.13
CA LYS A 98 4.60 -24.22 -14.52
C LYS A 98 5.11 -23.14 -15.49
N THR A 99 4.98 -21.86 -15.17
CA THR A 99 5.44 -20.74 -16.02
C THR A 99 6.84 -20.22 -15.66
N LEU A 100 7.30 -20.44 -14.42
CA LEU A 100 8.59 -19.94 -13.91
C LEU A 100 9.77 -20.28 -14.82
N GLY A 101 9.79 -21.47 -15.42
CA GLY A 101 10.88 -21.87 -16.29
C GLY A 101 10.99 -21.06 -17.57
N ALA A 102 9.84 -20.77 -18.19
CA ALA A 102 9.77 -19.89 -19.36
C ALA A 102 10.10 -18.44 -18.99
N LEU A 103 9.61 -17.98 -17.84
CA LEU A 103 9.89 -16.64 -17.32
C LEU A 103 11.37 -16.46 -16.97
N ALA A 104 12.04 -17.50 -16.46
CA ALA A 104 13.47 -17.47 -16.15
C ALA A 104 14.35 -17.38 -17.42
N LEU A 105 13.89 -17.94 -18.55
CA LEU A 105 14.56 -17.85 -19.84
C LEU A 105 14.46 -16.46 -20.50
N ALA A 106 13.53 -15.61 -20.05
CA ALA A 106 13.38 -14.27 -20.59
C ALA A 106 14.65 -13.44 -20.34
N LYS A 107 15.03 -12.62 -21.33
CA LYS A 107 16.26 -11.81 -21.26
C LYS A 107 16.24 -10.81 -20.09
N GLU A 108 15.06 -10.44 -19.64
CA GLU A 108 14.79 -9.47 -18.57
C GLU A 108 14.44 -10.14 -17.23
N SER A 109 14.55 -11.47 -17.13
CA SER A 109 14.21 -12.22 -15.91
C SER A 109 15.12 -11.93 -14.72
N GLY A 110 16.28 -11.31 -14.95
CA GLY A 110 17.35 -11.16 -13.99
C GLY A 110 18.03 -12.47 -13.60
N VAL A 111 17.55 -13.62 -14.08
CA VAL A 111 18.06 -14.96 -13.76
C VAL A 111 19.35 -15.21 -14.56
N PRO A 112 20.50 -15.48 -13.90
CA PRO A 112 21.70 -15.92 -14.60
C PRO A 112 21.45 -17.22 -15.37
N ARG A 113 21.93 -17.32 -16.62
CA ARG A 113 21.64 -18.45 -17.52
C ARG A 113 22.01 -19.81 -16.92
N GLU A 114 23.07 -19.85 -16.13
CA GLU A 114 23.55 -21.04 -15.41
C GLU A 114 22.55 -21.53 -14.34
N ARG A 115 21.66 -20.68 -13.83
CA ARG A 115 20.66 -21.01 -12.80
C ARG A 115 19.30 -21.42 -13.37
N VAL A 116 19.04 -21.15 -14.66
CA VAL A 116 17.75 -21.46 -15.31
C VAL A 116 17.42 -22.95 -15.24
N LYS A 117 18.42 -23.83 -15.38
CA LYS A 117 18.23 -25.27 -15.27
C LYS A 117 17.74 -25.68 -13.87
N ASP A 118 18.35 -25.10 -12.83
CA ASP A 118 18.01 -25.42 -11.45
C ASP A 118 16.64 -24.86 -11.08
N ILE A 119 16.29 -23.67 -11.59
CA ILE A 119 14.95 -23.08 -11.48
C ILE A 119 13.91 -23.96 -12.18
N ASN A 120 14.18 -24.47 -13.38
CA ASN A 120 13.27 -25.38 -14.07
C ASN A 120 12.97 -26.64 -13.26
N LEU A 121 14.01 -27.23 -12.65
CA LEU A 121 13.86 -28.43 -11.83
C LEU A 121 13.08 -28.13 -10.54
N ALA A 122 13.43 -27.05 -9.84
CA ALA A 122 12.74 -26.64 -8.61
C ALA A 122 11.27 -26.22 -8.87
N SER A 123 11.00 -25.58 -10.00
CA SER A 123 9.65 -25.17 -10.39
C SER A 123 8.77 -26.38 -10.75
N LYS A 124 9.36 -27.42 -11.37
CA LYS A 124 8.66 -28.69 -11.61
C LYS A 124 8.33 -29.40 -10.30
N GLU A 125 9.28 -29.49 -9.37
CA GLU A 125 9.05 -30.05 -8.03
C GLU A 125 7.94 -29.28 -7.29
N LEU A 126 7.94 -27.95 -7.39
CA LEU A 126 6.91 -27.10 -6.77
C LEU A 126 5.53 -27.33 -7.40
N ALA A 127 5.45 -27.41 -8.73
CA ALA A 127 4.20 -27.67 -9.44
C ALA A 127 3.59 -29.02 -9.03
N GLU A 128 4.39 -30.08 -9.00
CA GLU A 128 3.94 -31.42 -8.61
C GLU A 128 3.49 -31.47 -7.14
N ALA A 129 4.24 -30.84 -6.23
CA ALA A 129 3.87 -30.77 -4.82
C ALA A 129 2.56 -29.97 -4.60
N ALA A 130 2.39 -28.87 -5.33
CA ALA A 130 1.22 -28.01 -5.24
C ALA A 130 -0.02 -28.65 -5.87
N ASP A 131 0.09 -29.33 -7.02
CA ASP A 131 -0.99 -30.12 -7.62
C ASP A 131 -1.44 -31.24 -6.66
N ASN A 132 -0.51 -31.92 -5.99
CA ASN A 132 -0.85 -32.93 -4.98
C ASN A 132 -1.56 -32.33 -3.75
N LEU A 133 -1.10 -31.18 -3.25
CA LEU A 133 -1.78 -30.49 -2.15
C LEU A 133 -3.18 -30.01 -2.56
N HIS A 134 -3.32 -29.47 -3.76
CA HIS A 134 -4.60 -29.06 -4.33
C HIS A 134 -5.60 -30.22 -4.28
N ASN A 135 -5.26 -31.37 -4.87
CA ASN A 135 -6.13 -32.55 -4.88
C ASN A 135 -6.53 -33.04 -3.47
N ILE A 136 -5.59 -33.01 -2.52
CA ILE A 136 -5.84 -33.46 -1.14
C ILE A 136 -6.72 -32.45 -0.38
N ALA A 137 -6.48 -31.15 -0.57
CA ALA A 137 -7.27 -30.09 0.05
C ALA A 137 -8.69 -30.03 -0.53
N ASP A 138 -8.84 -30.27 -1.83
CA ASP A 138 -10.13 -30.35 -2.50
C ASP A 138 -10.98 -31.53 -1.98
N ALA A 139 -10.32 -32.66 -1.70
CA ALA A 139 -10.94 -33.81 -1.04
C ALA A 139 -11.31 -33.59 0.45
N GLY A 140 -10.99 -32.43 1.02
CA GLY A 140 -11.40 -32.02 2.36
C GLY A 140 -10.60 -32.62 3.54
N ASP A 141 -9.45 -33.27 3.29
CA ASP A 141 -8.68 -33.96 4.32
C ASP A 141 -7.64 -33.04 4.98
N VAL A 142 -8.03 -32.35 6.06
CA VAL A 142 -7.21 -31.38 6.79
C VAL A 142 -5.85 -31.95 7.24
N ALA A 143 -5.83 -33.19 7.73
CA ALA A 143 -4.61 -33.81 8.24
C ALA A 143 -3.63 -34.14 7.10
N LYS A 144 -4.14 -34.68 5.99
CA LYS A 144 -3.32 -34.96 4.81
C LYS A 144 -2.89 -33.67 4.12
N SER A 145 -3.73 -32.64 4.04
CA SER A 145 -3.34 -31.33 3.48
C SER A 145 -2.18 -30.72 4.26
N LYS A 146 -2.22 -30.80 5.59
CA LYS A 146 -1.11 -30.32 6.44
C LYS A 146 0.19 -31.07 6.18
N ALA A 147 0.13 -32.39 5.99
CA ALA A 147 1.30 -33.19 5.63
C ALA A 147 1.80 -32.89 4.20
N ALA A 148 0.89 -32.72 3.24
CA ALA A 148 1.19 -32.45 1.83
C ALA A 148 1.73 -31.03 1.58
N PHE A 149 1.49 -30.10 2.50
CA PHE A 149 2.02 -28.74 2.41
C PHE A 149 3.52 -28.63 2.71
N ALA A 150 4.10 -29.56 3.49
CA ALA A 150 5.53 -29.53 3.80
C ALA A 150 6.43 -29.62 2.53
N PRO A 151 6.16 -30.53 1.58
CA PRO A 151 6.82 -30.52 0.25
C PRO A 151 6.65 -29.22 -0.53
N VAL A 152 5.47 -28.61 -0.51
CA VAL A 152 5.21 -27.31 -1.19
C VAL A 152 6.10 -26.22 -0.62
N LYS A 153 6.17 -26.11 0.72
CA LYS A 153 7.02 -25.14 1.42
C LYS A 153 8.51 -25.34 1.11
N ALA A 154 8.97 -26.59 1.07
CA ALA A 154 10.35 -26.91 0.74
C ALA A 154 10.70 -26.57 -0.71
N ALA A 155 9.84 -26.91 -1.67
CA ALA A 155 10.05 -26.62 -3.09
C ALA A 155 9.98 -25.11 -3.38
N ALA A 156 9.05 -24.39 -2.76
CA ALA A 156 8.94 -22.93 -2.88
C ALA A 156 10.19 -22.22 -2.31
N ALA A 157 10.74 -22.71 -1.20
CA ALA A 157 11.99 -22.20 -0.65
C ALA A 157 13.19 -22.43 -1.59
N LYS A 158 13.25 -23.57 -2.30
CA LYS A 158 14.27 -23.80 -3.34
C LYS A 158 14.13 -22.82 -4.49
N VAL A 159 12.92 -22.59 -4.98
CA VAL A 159 12.65 -21.58 -6.03
C VAL A 159 13.08 -20.18 -5.56
N ALA A 160 12.72 -19.79 -4.34
CA ALA A 160 13.12 -18.50 -3.76
C ALA A 160 14.64 -18.35 -3.61
N ALA A 161 15.34 -19.41 -3.16
CA ALA A 161 16.80 -19.40 -3.07
C ALA A 161 17.48 -19.36 -4.44
N LEU A 162 16.82 -19.90 -5.47
CA LEU A 162 17.30 -19.96 -6.86
C LEU A 162 16.94 -18.74 -7.70
N ALA A 163 15.95 -17.96 -7.27
CA ALA A 163 15.65 -16.67 -7.86
C ALA A 163 16.93 -15.80 -7.83
N PRO A 164 17.16 -14.91 -8.82
CA PRO A 164 18.11 -13.82 -8.65
C PRO A 164 17.84 -13.15 -7.30
N ALA A 165 18.86 -12.55 -6.70
CA ALA A 165 18.64 -11.69 -5.55
C ALA A 165 17.65 -10.62 -6.00
N MET A 166 16.37 -10.88 -5.75
CA MET A 166 15.33 -9.89 -5.68
C MET A 166 15.94 -8.93 -4.69
N ALA A 167 16.32 -7.73 -5.12
CA ALA A 167 16.48 -6.63 -4.18
C ALA A 167 15.23 -6.75 -3.31
N ASP A 168 15.42 -7.10 -2.03
CA ASP A 168 14.35 -7.60 -1.19
C ASP A 168 13.16 -6.68 -1.42
N GLY A 169 12.11 -7.24 -2.03
CA GLY A 169 10.81 -6.60 -2.15
C GLY A 169 10.17 -6.60 -0.76
N HIS A 170 10.90 -6.11 0.24
CA HIS A 170 10.29 -5.26 1.23
C HIS A 170 9.64 -4.14 0.44
N ASP A 171 8.31 -4.15 0.44
CA ASP A 171 7.49 -2.98 0.24
C ASP A 171 7.96 -1.90 1.23
N HIS A 172 9.01 -1.18 0.83
CA HIS A 172 9.47 0.05 1.43
C HIS A 172 8.90 1.18 0.58
N GLY A 173 7.63 1.50 0.83
CA GLY A 173 7.10 2.82 0.53
C GLY A 173 6.14 2.94 -0.66
N HIS A 174 5.11 2.08 -0.76
CA HIS A 174 3.88 2.48 -1.44
C HIS A 174 2.98 3.29 -0.50
N GLY A 175 3.38 4.51 -0.12
CA GLY A 175 2.52 5.43 0.65
C GLY A 175 1.85 4.81 1.89
N ALA A 176 2.50 3.82 2.50
CA ALA A 176 1.99 3.10 3.66
C ALA A 176 1.93 4.06 4.85
N GLU A 177 0.87 3.93 5.64
CA GLU A 177 0.66 4.72 6.86
C GLU A 177 1.95 4.88 7.66
N ALA A 178 2.29 6.10 8.06
CA ALA A 178 3.14 6.27 9.22
C ALA A 178 2.47 5.51 10.37
N ALA A 179 3.03 4.35 10.72
CA ALA A 179 2.66 3.62 11.91
C ALA A 179 2.66 4.60 13.10
N PRO A 180 1.79 4.44 14.11
CA PRO A 180 1.81 5.30 15.27
C PRO A 180 3.25 5.38 15.78
N VAL A 181 3.75 6.61 15.94
CA VAL A 181 5.14 6.84 16.38
C VAL A 181 5.26 6.26 17.78
N THR A 182 5.94 5.12 17.88
CA THR A 182 6.14 4.38 19.14
C THR A 182 7.54 4.61 19.72
N HIS A 183 8.41 5.27 18.94
CA HIS A 183 9.79 5.52 19.26
C HIS A 183 10.02 6.97 19.66
N THR A 184 11.09 7.21 20.41
CA THR A 184 11.54 8.55 20.78
C THR A 184 12.99 8.74 20.39
N VAL A 185 13.40 10.00 20.24
CA VAL A 185 14.80 10.34 19.94
C VAL A 185 15.26 11.37 20.96
N THR A 186 16.41 11.11 21.59
CA THR A 186 17.11 12.16 22.34
C THR A 186 18.08 12.87 21.41
N VAL A 187 18.04 14.20 21.44
CA VAL A 187 18.87 15.08 20.61
C VAL A 187 19.60 16.05 21.52
N ALA A 188 20.92 16.12 21.38
CA ALA A 188 21.76 17.09 22.07
C ALA A 188 22.90 17.54 21.15
N ALA A 189 23.47 18.72 21.41
CA ALA A 189 24.80 19.02 20.92
C ALA A 189 25.82 18.33 21.82
N GLU A 190 26.98 17.98 21.27
CA GLU A 190 28.08 17.41 22.05
C GLU A 190 28.50 18.36 23.19
N ASP A 191 28.71 17.80 24.38
CA ASP A 191 28.93 18.50 25.65
C ASP A 191 27.80 19.47 26.06
N ASP A 192 26.57 19.27 25.57
CA ASP A 192 25.41 20.15 25.82
C ASP A 192 25.67 21.62 25.43
N LYS A 193 26.54 21.84 24.43
CA LYS A 193 26.85 23.18 23.93
C LYS A 193 25.62 23.84 23.31
N ALA A 194 25.56 25.16 23.40
CA ALA A 194 24.53 25.92 22.71
C ALA A 194 24.64 25.72 21.19
N ILE A 195 23.51 25.48 20.52
CA ILE A 195 23.43 25.46 19.07
C ILE A 195 23.43 26.92 18.60
N GLU A 196 24.45 27.30 17.83
CA GLU A 196 24.62 28.67 17.31
C GLU A 196 24.56 28.67 15.79
N ALA A 197 23.75 29.57 15.23
CA ALA A 197 23.66 29.75 13.79
C ALA A 197 25.02 30.12 13.17
N GLY A 198 25.29 29.58 11.98
CA GLY A 198 26.53 29.78 11.24
C GLY A 198 27.75 29.03 11.79
N LYS A 199 27.60 28.26 12.87
CA LYS A 199 28.64 27.38 13.42
C LYS A 199 28.22 25.92 13.29
N ALA A 200 29.18 25.06 12.95
CA ALA A 200 28.96 23.62 12.98
C ALA A 200 28.77 23.15 14.43
N ALA A 201 27.60 22.60 14.72
CA ALA A 201 27.29 21.95 15.98
C ALA A 201 27.41 20.43 15.80
N PRO A 202 28.32 19.74 16.51
CA PRO A 202 28.33 18.28 16.54
C PRO A 202 27.08 17.81 17.28
N MET A 203 26.11 17.28 16.54
CA MET A 203 24.86 16.78 17.11
C MET A 203 25.02 15.30 17.46
N VAL A 204 24.51 14.91 18.62
CA VAL A 204 24.47 13.53 19.12
C VAL A 204 23.01 13.10 19.25
N PHE A 205 22.70 11.92 18.73
CA PHE A 205 21.35 11.36 18.76
C PHE A 205 21.34 9.96 19.37
N THR A 206 20.26 9.62 20.06
CA THR A 206 19.99 8.23 20.46
C THR A 206 18.54 7.91 20.16
N LEU A 207 18.34 6.91 19.31
CA LEU A 207 17.03 6.37 18.98
C LEU A 207 16.60 5.44 20.11
N LYS A 208 15.36 5.55 20.59
CA LYS A 208 14.83 4.76 21.71
C LYS A 208 13.52 4.11 21.35
N ASP A 209 13.35 2.87 21.76
CA ASP A 209 12.08 2.14 21.66
C ASP A 209 11.01 2.69 22.63
N ALA A 210 9.81 2.13 22.57
CA ALA A 210 8.70 2.50 23.45
C ALA A 210 9.00 2.30 24.96
N LYS A 211 10.02 1.50 25.31
CA LYS A 211 10.46 1.26 26.69
C LYS A 211 11.60 2.19 27.10
N GLY A 212 12.06 3.09 26.22
CA GLY A 212 13.18 3.99 26.44
C GLY A 212 14.56 3.36 26.24
N THR A 213 14.63 2.13 25.71
CA THR A 213 15.88 1.41 25.45
C THR A 213 16.48 1.86 24.13
N PRO A 214 17.81 2.07 24.02
CA PRO A 214 18.44 2.40 22.75
C PRO A 214 18.18 1.34 21.68
N VAL A 215 17.73 1.78 20.51
CA VAL A 215 17.54 0.91 19.34
C VAL A 215 18.90 0.51 18.80
N LYS A 216 19.17 -0.80 18.74
CA LYS A 216 20.48 -1.33 18.32
C LYS A 216 20.47 -1.96 16.93
N ASP A 217 19.34 -2.43 16.46
CA ASP A 217 19.25 -3.10 15.17
C ASP A 217 18.31 -2.30 14.28
N LEU A 218 18.87 -1.80 13.19
CA LEU A 218 18.17 -1.02 12.18
C LEU A 218 18.40 -1.70 10.83
N ASP A 219 17.34 -1.78 10.04
CA ASP A 219 17.44 -2.22 8.66
C ASP A 219 18.01 -1.09 7.81
N THR A 220 18.78 -1.46 6.78
CA THR A 220 19.32 -0.51 5.81
C THR A 220 18.24 -0.23 4.76
N VAL A 221 17.80 1.01 4.70
CA VAL A 221 16.81 1.52 3.74
C VAL A 221 17.50 2.63 2.95
N HIS A 222 17.46 2.57 1.62
CA HIS A 222 18.18 3.51 0.72
C HIS A 222 19.67 3.63 1.05
N GLU A 223 20.31 2.47 1.23
CA GLU A 223 21.74 2.34 1.54
C GLU A 223 22.18 2.94 2.89
N LYS A 224 21.24 3.45 3.71
CA LYS A 224 21.50 4.08 5.01
C LYS A 224 20.63 3.46 6.09
N VAL A 225 21.06 3.57 7.34
CA VAL A 225 20.30 3.07 8.50
C VAL A 225 19.47 4.16 9.18
N LEU A 226 19.72 5.43 8.83
CA LEU A 226 19.04 6.60 9.35
C LEU A 226 19.09 7.72 8.31
N HIS A 227 17.93 8.21 7.92
CA HIS A 227 17.76 9.46 7.19
C HIS A 227 17.38 10.56 8.18
N LEU A 228 18.16 11.63 8.20
CA LEU A 228 17.90 12.80 9.01
C LEU A 228 17.50 13.96 8.10
N LEU A 229 16.26 14.41 8.23
CA LEU A 229 15.75 15.54 7.47
C LEU A 229 15.60 16.73 8.41
N VAL A 230 16.25 17.84 8.07
CA VAL A 230 16.26 19.05 8.90
C VAL A 230 15.59 20.16 8.13
N VAL A 231 14.53 20.74 8.69
CA VAL A 231 13.80 21.85 8.07
C VAL A 231 13.69 23.04 9.00
N SER A 232 13.77 24.25 8.44
CA SER A 232 13.37 25.46 9.18
C SER A 232 11.87 25.46 9.43
N LYS A 233 11.41 26.19 10.46
CA LYS A 233 9.98 26.32 10.81
C LYS A 233 9.07 26.75 9.64
N ASP A 234 9.57 27.58 8.74
CA ASP A 234 8.85 28.05 7.55
C ASP A 234 9.06 27.16 6.31
N LEU A 235 9.75 26.02 6.49
CA LEU A 235 10.17 25.09 5.44
C LEU A 235 11.03 25.74 4.33
N SER A 236 11.55 26.95 4.52
CA SER A 236 12.36 27.64 3.49
C SER A 236 13.75 27.03 3.33
N TRP A 237 14.28 26.41 4.38
CA TRP A 237 15.56 25.70 4.39
C TRP A 237 15.38 24.21 4.68
N PHE A 238 16.19 23.38 4.03
CA PHE A 238 16.14 21.93 4.08
C PHE A 238 17.56 21.34 4.00
N ALA A 239 17.82 20.31 4.80
CA ALA A 239 18.97 19.44 4.69
C ALA A 239 18.53 17.98 4.80
N HIS A 240 19.14 17.10 4.00
CA HIS A 240 18.96 15.65 4.07
C HIS A 240 20.32 15.03 4.33
N GLU A 241 20.47 14.46 5.51
CA GLU A 241 21.73 14.01 6.06
C GLU A 241 21.65 12.54 6.49
N HIS A 242 22.82 11.90 6.59
CA HIS A 242 22.93 10.50 6.99
C HIS A 242 23.94 10.37 8.13
N PRO A 243 23.50 10.51 9.39
CA PRO A 243 24.40 10.51 10.55
C PRO A 243 25.22 9.22 10.67
N ALA A 244 26.46 9.35 11.13
CA ALA A 244 27.33 8.20 11.36
C ALA A 244 26.96 7.52 12.67
N ARG A 245 26.89 6.19 12.66
CA ARG A 245 26.61 5.39 13.85
C ARG A 245 27.88 5.06 14.63
N HIS A 246 27.87 5.26 15.94
CA HIS A 246 28.93 4.87 16.86
C HIS A 246 28.74 3.47 17.44
N ALA A 247 29.81 2.93 18.01
CA ALA A 247 29.83 1.60 18.63
C ALA A 247 28.88 1.45 19.82
N ASP A 248 28.58 2.55 20.53
CA ASP A 248 27.62 2.59 21.63
C ASP A 248 26.15 2.65 21.16
N GLY A 249 25.92 2.76 19.85
CA GLY A 249 24.60 2.86 19.23
C GLY A 249 24.07 4.29 19.08
N SER A 250 24.82 5.29 19.55
CA SER A 250 24.51 6.70 19.26
C SER A 250 24.84 7.05 17.82
N PHE A 251 24.31 8.18 17.36
CA PHE A 251 24.60 8.74 16.05
C PHE A 251 25.20 10.13 16.21
N THR A 252 26.14 10.50 15.34
CA THR A 252 26.65 11.88 15.29
C THR A 252 26.71 12.45 13.90
N ILE A 253 26.56 13.77 13.83
CA ILE A 253 26.79 14.55 12.63
C ILE A 253 27.03 16.03 12.96
N PRO A 254 27.99 16.71 12.33
CA PRO A 254 28.09 18.16 12.41
C PRO A 254 27.00 18.82 11.56
N ILE A 255 26.14 19.65 12.17
CA ILE A 255 25.12 20.42 11.45
C ILE A 255 25.43 21.92 11.59
N THR A 256 25.43 22.64 10.48
CA THR A 256 25.50 24.11 10.50
C THR A 256 24.13 24.68 10.17
N PHE A 257 23.44 25.22 11.18
CA PHE A 257 22.16 25.90 10.99
C PHE A 257 22.42 27.28 10.37
N PRO A 258 21.75 27.65 9.27
CA PRO A 258 22.08 28.89 8.54
C PRO A 258 21.69 30.18 9.29
N ALA A 259 20.68 30.08 10.17
CA ALA A 259 20.13 31.22 10.90
C ALA A 259 19.58 30.81 12.27
N GLY A 260 19.33 31.79 13.14
CA GLY A 260 18.65 31.54 14.41
C GLY A 260 17.19 31.10 14.19
N GLY A 261 16.59 30.44 15.18
CA GLY A 261 15.19 30.04 15.16
C GLY A 261 14.96 28.54 15.35
N GLU A 262 13.69 28.14 15.19
CA GLU A 262 13.22 26.77 15.37
C GLU A 262 13.42 25.95 14.08
N TYR A 263 13.94 24.74 14.26
CA TYR A 263 14.08 23.72 13.23
C TYR A 263 13.43 22.43 13.69
N THR A 264 12.87 21.67 12.75
CA THR A 264 12.38 20.31 13.01
C THR A 264 13.32 19.31 12.34
N LEU A 265 13.77 18.34 13.13
CA LEU A 265 14.57 17.20 12.70
C LEU A 265 13.64 15.99 12.62
N TYR A 266 13.42 15.45 11.42
CA TYR A 266 12.70 14.20 11.20
C TYR A 266 13.72 13.07 11.13
N PHE A 267 13.63 12.14 12.08
CA PHE A 267 14.45 10.93 12.13
C PHE A 267 13.66 9.79 11.49
N ASP A 268 14.07 9.40 10.29
CA ASP A 268 13.44 8.34 9.51
C ASP A 268 14.33 7.09 9.52
N PHE A 269 13.84 6.03 10.18
CA PHE A 269 14.58 4.79 10.40
C PHE A 269 13.64 3.59 10.53
N THR A 270 14.16 2.40 10.23
CA THR A 270 13.40 1.14 10.33
C THR A 270 14.06 0.23 11.37
N PRO A 271 13.51 0.12 12.59
CA PRO A 271 13.96 -0.87 13.55
C PRO A 271 13.70 -2.28 13.02
N LYS A 272 14.68 -3.16 13.20
CA LYS A 272 14.57 -4.53 12.70
C LYS A 272 13.32 -5.22 13.23
N GLY A 273 12.49 -5.74 12.33
CA GLY A 273 11.24 -6.43 12.67
C GLY A 273 10.10 -5.51 13.13
N SER A 274 10.21 -4.19 12.91
CA SER A 274 9.16 -3.20 13.15
C SER A 274 8.90 -2.38 11.89
N PRO A 275 7.71 -1.75 11.74
CA PRO A 275 7.47 -0.78 10.68
C PRO A 275 8.42 0.44 10.78
N GLN A 276 8.66 1.08 9.64
CA GLN A 276 9.38 2.35 9.55
C GLN A 276 8.82 3.38 10.55
N GLN A 277 9.71 4.16 11.15
CA GLN A 277 9.41 5.19 12.13
C GLN A 277 9.93 6.53 11.63
N VAL A 278 9.07 7.56 11.70
CA VAL A 278 9.47 8.95 11.47
C VAL A 278 9.21 9.74 12.74
N VAL A 279 10.28 10.10 13.45
CA VAL A 279 10.19 10.82 14.73
C VAL A 279 10.59 12.28 14.53
N PRO A 280 9.67 13.26 14.66
CA PRO A 280 10.02 14.68 14.63
C PRO A 280 10.53 15.16 16.00
N VAL A 281 11.66 15.87 16.02
CA VAL A 281 12.20 16.55 17.19
C VAL A 281 12.51 18.00 16.86
N LYS A 282 12.04 18.93 17.70
CA LYS A 282 12.32 20.36 17.53
C LYS A 282 13.61 20.75 18.23
N VAL A 283 14.42 21.57 17.57
CA VAL A 283 15.61 22.21 18.14
C VAL A 283 15.57 23.71 17.86
N THR A 284 16.30 24.49 18.64
CA THR A 284 16.42 25.94 18.44
C THR A 284 17.89 26.32 18.31
N ALA A 285 18.24 26.94 17.19
CA ALA A 285 19.54 27.58 17.02
C ALA A 285 19.46 29.02 17.51
N SER A 286 20.44 29.43 18.32
CA SER A 286 20.59 30.82 18.73
C SER A 286 21.17 31.67 17.60
N GLY A 287 20.92 32.99 17.63
CA GLY A 287 21.31 33.93 16.58
C GLY A 287 20.12 34.69 16.00
N THR A 288 20.37 35.54 15.00
CA THR A 288 19.32 36.31 14.31
C THR A 288 18.49 35.37 13.42
N PRO A 289 17.15 35.31 13.59
CA PRO A 289 16.31 34.56 12.68
C PRO A 289 16.26 35.19 11.29
N MET A 290 16.13 34.36 10.26
CA MET A 290 15.78 34.85 8.93
C MET A 290 14.34 35.36 8.92
N ALA A 291 14.06 36.31 8.03
CA ALA A 291 12.69 36.71 7.75
C ALA A 291 11.91 35.50 7.23
N ALA A 292 10.77 35.20 7.86
CA ALA A 292 9.96 34.05 7.50
C ALA A 292 9.48 34.16 6.05
N VAL A 293 9.64 33.08 5.29
CA VAL A 293 9.19 32.99 3.91
C VAL A 293 7.83 32.29 3.88
N ALA A 294 6.81 32.97 3.36
CA ALA A 294 5.51 32.34 3.15
C ALA A 294 5.60 31.29 2.03
N LEU A 295 5.02 30.11 2.26
CA LEU A 295 4.88 29.10 1.21
C LEU A 295 3.85 29.57 0.18
N MET A 296 4.27 29.61 -1.08
CA MET A 296 3.40 29.95 -2.21
C MET A 296 3.40 28.77 -3.18
N VAL A 297 2.20 28.37 -3.62
CA VAL A 297 2.05 27.29 -4.62
C VAL A 297 2.78 27.68 -5.90
N ASP A 298 3.64 26.79 -6.37
CA ASP A 298 4.53 27.01 -7.52
C ASP A 298 4.84 25.73 -8.31
N ALA A 299 4.12 24.62 -8.04
CA ALA A 299 4.28 23.35 -8.74
C ALA A 299 3.90 23.40 -10.23
N ASP A 300 3.15 24.41 -10.67
CA ASP A 300 2.79 24.65 -12.07
C ASP A 300 3.95 25.18 -12.93
N LYS A 301 5.09 25.54 -12.31
CA LYS A 301 6.22 26.19 -12.97
C LYS A 301 7.49 25.35 -12.84
N PRO A 302 8.22 25.12 -13.95
CA PRO A 302 9.54 24.53 -13.88
C PRO A 302 10.50 25.39 -13.05
N LYS A 303 11.44 24.74 -12.38
CA LYS A 303 12.47 25.39 -11.56
C LYS A 303 13.84 25.12 -12.12
N THR A 304 14.66 26.17 -12.21
CA THR A 304 16.03 26.08 -12.71
C THR A 304 17.02 26.26 -11.56
N ILE A 305 17.83 25.23 -11.32
CA ILE A 305 18.87 25.20 -10.29
C ILE A 305 20.13 24.62 -10.94
N ASP A 306 21.28 25.27 -10.76
CA ASP A 306 22.58 24.85 -11.32
C ASP A 306 22.58 24.56 -12.83
N GLY A 307 21.73 25.27 -13.58
CA GLY A 307 21.55 25.12 -15.03
C GLY A 307 20.70 23.91 -15.46
N PHE A 308 20.15 23.16 -14.51
CA PHE A 308 19.15 22.12 -14.75
C PHE A 308 17.75 22.68 -14.53
N THR A 309 16.82 22.37 -15.42
CA THR A 309 15.41 22.72 -15.29
C THR A 309 14.62 21.46 -14.96
N VAL A 310 13.89 21.50 -13.85
CA VAL A 310 13.04 20.42 -13.38
C VAL A 310 11.59 20.87 -13.41
N ALA A 311 10.71 20.09 -14.02
CA ALA A 311 9.27 20.29 -14.02
C ALA A 311 8.59 19.17 -13.24
N LEU A 312 7.58 19.51 -12.45
CA LEU A 312 6.72 18.56 -11.74
C LEU A 312 5.37 18.49 -12.47
N ASP A 313 4.94 17.29 -12.81
CA ASP A 313 3.59 16.98 -13.31
C ASP A 313 2.88 16.07 -12.29
N THR A 314 1.71 16.48 -11.84
CA THR A 314 0.89 15.76 -10.87
C THR A 314 -0.34 15.11 -11.50
N GLU A 315 -0.43 15.12 -12.84
CA GLU A 315 -1.56 14.60 -13.63
C GLU A 315 -2.93 15.18 -13.19
N GLY A 316 -2.91 16.44 -12.76
CA GLY A 316 -4.07 17.18 -12.29
C GLY A 316 -3.99 17.55 -10.81
N THR A 317 -5.14 17.93 -10.25
CA THR A 317 -5.25 18.37 -8.85
C THR A 317 -5.04 17.20 -7.89
N ILE A 318 -4.11 17.35 -6.96
CA ILE A 318 -3.88 16.39 -5.88
C ILE A 318 -5.00 16.49 -4.84
N LYS A 319 -5.52 15.34 -4.41
CA LYS A 319 -6.66 15.21 -3.50
C LYS A 319 -6.32 14.35 -2.29
N ALA A 320 -6.68 14.81 -1.10
CA ALA A 320 -6.53 14.03 0.12
C ALA A 320 -7.36 12.74 0.09
N GLY A 321 -6.87 11.67 0.70
CA GLY A 321 -7.51 10.35 0.74
C GLY A 321 -7.34 9.50 -0.53
N GLY A 322 -6.54 9.96 -1.50
CA GLY A 322 -6.24 9.24 -2.73
C GLY A 322 -4.75 9.26 -3.07
N LYS A 323 -4.31 8.27 -3.87
CA LYS A 323 -2.96 8.24 -4.43
C LYS A 323 -2.75 9.42 -5.39
N ALA A 324 -1.55 9.98 -5.37
CA ALA A 324 -1.11 11.02 -6.28
C ALA A 324 0.13 10.54 -7.04
N HIS A 325 0.07 10.64 -8.37
CA HIS A 325 1.23 10.47 -9.22
C HIS A 325 2.03 11.78 -9.25
N MET A 326 3.36 11.71 -9.17
CA MET A 326 4.25 12.87 -9.21
C MET A 326 5.42 12.59 -10.14
N SER A 327 5.36 13.12 -11.37
CA SER A 327 6.38 12.93 -12.40
C SER A 327 7.33 14.12 -12.47
N PHE A 328 8.62 13.89 -12.27
CA PHE A 328 9.66 14.90 -12.40
C PHE A 328 10.39 14.74 -13.73
N THR A 329 10.35 15.77 -14.57
CA THR A 329 11.12 15.81 -15.83
C THR A 329 12.34 16.71 -15.69
N ILE A 330 13.54 16.18 -15.90
CA ILE A 330 14.82 16.89 -15.78
C ILE A 330 15.42 17.18 -17.16
N THR A 331 15.76 18.45 -17.40
CA THR A 331 16.41 18.92 -18.63
C THR A 331 17.61 19.81 -18.31
N LYS A 332 18.56 19.92 -19.25
CA LYS A 332 19.70 20.85 -19.19
C LYS A 332 19.87 21.55 -20.53
N GLY A 333 19.78 22.88 -20.54
CA GLY A 333 19.82 23.65 -21.79
C GLY A 333 18.73 23.23 -22.80
N GLY A 334 17.54 22.85 -22.30
CA GLY A 334 16.41 22.37 -23.11
C GLY A 334 16.52 20.92 -23.59
N LYS A 335 17.61 20.20 -23.27
CA LYS A 335 17.78 18.78 -23.64
C LYS A 335 17.42 17.86 -22.47
N PRO A 336 16.72 16.74 -22.70
CA PRO A 336 16.46 15.72 -21.69
C PRO A 336 17.76 15.20 -21.04
N VAL A 337 17.77 15.05 -19.71
CA VAL A 337 18.88 14.43 -18.99
C VAL A 337 18.63 12.93 -18.84
N THR A 338 19.29 12.12 -19.67
CA THR A 338 19.20 10.65 -19.65
C THR A 338 20.39 9.98 -18.96
N THR A 339 21.13 10.77 -18.16
CA THR A 339 22.36 10.34 -17.48
C THR A 339 22.23 10.47 -15.97
N LEU A 340 21.00 10.49 -15.44
CA LEU A 340 20.77 10.47 -14.00
C LEU A 340 21.39 9.21 -13.43
N ARG A 341 21.98 9.30 -12.25
CA ARG A 341 22.54 8.16 -11.54
C ARG A 341 21.71 7.86 -10.29
N PRO A 342 21.75 6.63 -9.78
CA PRO A 342 21.20 6.34 -8.48
C PRO A 342 21.79 7.28 -7.43
N TYR A 343 20.93 7.78 -6.55
CA TYR A 343 21.26 8.45 -5.31
C TYR A 343 20.60 7.63 -4.21
N LEU A 344 21.37 7.16 -3.22
CA LEU A 344 20.86 6.33 -2.13
C LEU A 344 20.06 5.11 -2.64
N GLY A 345 20.59 4.43 -3.66
CA GLY A 345 19.97 3.24 -4.24
C GLY A 345 18.80 3.46 -5.22
N ALA A 346 18.31 4.69 -5.43
CA ALA A 346 17.17 4.97 -6.33
C ALA A 346 17.43 6.13 -7.32
N MET A 347 16.67 6.22 -8.42
CA MET A 347 16.84 7.28 -9.44
C MET A 347 16.43 8.68 -8.99
N GLY A 348 15.79 8.78 -7.82
CA GLY A 348 15.48 10.02 -7.16
C GLY A 348 14.94 9.76 -5.75
N HIS A 349 14.87 10.81 -4.94
CA HIS A 349 14.28 10.78 -3.61
C HIS A 349 13.28 11.93 -3.49
N LEU A 350 12.13 11.68 -2.86
CA LEU A 350 11.09 12.68 -2.68
C LEU A 350 10.65 12.74 -1.22
N VAL A 351 10.82 13.92 -0.64
CA VAL A 351 10.38 14.24 0.72
C VAL A 351 9.30 15.29 0.62
N ILE A 352 8.19 15.12 1.32
CA ILE A 352 7.06 16.05 1.31
C ILE A 352 6.58 16.29 2.74
N ILE A 353 6.42 17.55 3.11
CA ILE A 353 5.99 17.96 4.45
C ILE A 353 4.84 18.97 4.33
N SER A 354 3.79 18.81 5.13
CA SER A 354 2.70 19.81 5.21
C SER A 354 3.19 21.10 5.83
N GLN A 355 2.58 22.24 5.49
CA GLN A 355 2.96 23.56 5.98
C GLN A 355 3.00 23.66 7.52
N ASP A 356 2.16 22.91 8.21
CA ASP A 356 2.11 22.84 9.68
C ASP A 356 3.08 21.80 10.29
N GLY A 357 3.77 21.02 9.46
CA GLY A 357 4.74 20.00 9.83
C GLY A 357 4.15 18.70 10.39
N THR A 358 2.82 18.54 10.36
CA THR A 358 2.12 17.38 10.94
C THR A 358 2.11 16.15 10.03
N GLN A 359 2.19 16.36 8.71
CA GLN A 359 2.23 15.31 7.71
C GLN A 359 3.64 15.23 7.12
N PHE A 360 4.17 14.03 7.05
CA PHE A 360 5.45 13.71 6.44
C PHE A 360 5.25 12.54 5.47
N VAL A 361 5.70 12.71 4.23
CA VAL A 361 5.65 11.69 3.19
C VAL A 361 7.05 11.52 2.62
N HIS A 362 7.56 10.30 2.69
CA HIS A 362 8.76 9.88 1.98
C HIS A 362 8.31 8.95 0.86
N ALA A 363 8.61 9.31 -0.39
CA ALA A 363 8.21 8.55 -1.57
C ALA A 363 9.44 8.16 -2.39
N HIS A 364 9.36 6.96 -2.97
CA HIS A 364 10.38 6.41 -3.86
C HIS A 364 9.89 6.38 -5.29
N PRO A 365 10.82 6.49 -6.26
CA PRO A 365 10.44 6.49 -7.63
C PRO A 365 10.04 5.09 -8.08
N HIS A 366 9.11 5.01 -9.01
CA HIS A 366 8.81 3.79 -9.73
C HIS A 366 10.02 3.44 -10.62
N GLU A 367 10.49 2.20 -10.54
CA GLU A 367 11.44 1.67 -11.53
C GLU A 367 10.62 1.30 -12.78
N GLY A 368 10.46 2.26 -13.70
CA GLY A 368 9.59 2.14 -14.87
C GLY A 368 10.22 1.40 -16.06
N ASP A 369 9.39 0.62 -16.74
CA ASP A 369 9.60 -0.01 -18.04
C ASP A 369 10.01 1.02 -19.12
N GLU A 370 11.10 0.75 -19.84
CA GLU A 370 11.51 1.54 -21.00
C GLU A 370 10.63 1.24 -22.22
N HIS A 371 9.68 2.13 -22.52
CA HIS A 371 9.07 2.21 -23.84
C HIS A 371 10.06 2.77 -24.88
N GLY A 372 10.83 1.87 -25.51
CA GLY A 372 11.66 2.15 -26.68
C GLY A 372 11.08 1.53 -27.95
N ALA A 373 10.44 2.33 -28.80
CA ALA A 373 10.08 1.96 -30.16
C ALA A 373 11.34 1.66 -31.00
N GLY A 374 11.42 0.47 -31.61
CA GLY A 374 12.50 0.11 -32.54
C GLY A 374 12.28 -1.24 -33.21
N GLY A 375 12.07 -1.20 -34.52
CA GLY A 375 11.88 -2.28 -35.51
C GLY A 375 12.33 -3.71 -35.16
N HIS A 376 11.39 -4.64 -35.34
CA HIS A 376 11.67 -6.06 -35.59
C HIS A 376 12.31 -6.19 -36.98
N ASP A 377 13.61 -6.48 -37.02
CA ASP A 377 14.24 -7.10 -38.19
C ASP A 377 14.57 -8.57 -37.88
N ASP A 378 14.41 -9.36 -38.94
CA ASP A 378 14.26 -10.80 -39.02
C ASP A 378 15.61 -11.57 -38.93
N HIS A 379 15.49 -12.89 -38.74
CA HIS A 379 16.43 -13.99 -39.03
C HIS A 379 17.29 -14.57 -37.88
N GLY A 380 16.79 -15.70 -37.33
CA GLY A 380 17.23 -17.06 -37.74
C GLY A 380 18.61 -17.57 -37.30
N GLY A 381 18.65 -18.75 -36.67
CA GLY A 381 19.86 -19.58 -36.64
C GLY A 381 19.98 -20.59 -35.49
N HIS A 382 19.74 -21.86 -35.79
CA HIS A 382 19.92 -23.05 -34.94
C HIS A 382 21.40 -23.40 -34.63
N GLY A 383 21.63 -24.18 -33.57
CA GLY A 383 22.76 -25.12 -33.42
C GLY A 383 23.48 -25.00 -32.05
N ALA A 384 23.20 -25.85 -31.07
CA ALA A 384 23.76 -27.20 -30.85
C ALA A 384 25.13 -27.23 -30.13
N GLU A 385 25.04 -27.58 -28.83
CA GLU A 385 25.77 -28.68 -28.15
C GLU A 385 27.29 -28.66 -27.84
N THR A 386 27.57 -29.00 -26.56
CA THR A 386 28.81 -29.57 -25.97
C THR A 386 30.00 -28.61 -25.74
N THR A 387 30.77 -28.59 -24.65
CA THR A 387 31.34 -29.64 -23.80
C THR A 387 31.76 -29.08 -22.42
N LYS A 388 31.84 -29.95 -21.41
CA LYS A 388 32.46 -29.71 -20.09
C LYS A 388 33.99 -29.62 -20.21
N ASN A 389 34.62 -28.73 -19.44
CA ASN A 389 35.87 -29.09 -18.76
C ASN A 389 36.11 -28.23 -17.50
N GLU A 390 36.51 -28.91 -16.43
CA GLU A 390 36.95 -28.35 -15.15
C GLU A 390 38.44 -28.00 -15.23
N HIS A 391 38.87 -26.87 -14.64
CA HIS A 391 39.99 -26.80 -13.68
C HIS A 391 40.31 -25.38 -13.21
N ALA A 392 40.37 -25.25 -11.89
CA ALA A 392 41.34 -24.50 -11.07
C ALA A 392 41.53 -22.98 -11.27
N GLY A 393 40.97 -22.23 -10.31
CA GLY A 393 41.69 -21.31 -9.42
C GLY A 393 42.34 -20.07 -10.02
N HIS A 394 41.79 -18.89 -9.69
CA HIS A 394 42.54 -17.70 -9.25
C HIS A 394 41.59 -16.72 -8.57
N GLY A 395 42.04 -16.11 -7.47
CA GLY A 395 41.32 -15.07 -6.74
C GLY A 395 41.34 -13.71 -7.45
N GLY A 396 40.49 -12.80 -6.97
CA GLY A 396 40.29 -11.45 -7.50
C GLY A 396 39.27 -11.45 -8.65
N VAL A 397 38.37 -10.49 -8.82
CA VAL A 397 38.23 -9.12 -8.33
C VAL A 397 36.75 -8.78 -8.49
N ALA A 398 36.21 -7.87 -7.67
CA ALA A 398 34.89 -7.29 -7.84
C ALA A 398 34.56 -6.99 -9.32
N SER A 399 33.55 -7.67 -9.89
CA SER A 399 33.06 -7.35 -11.22
C SER A 399 32.12 -6.16 -11.11
N LYS A 400 32.66 -4.98 -11.46
CA LYS A 400 31.93 -3.73 -11.63
C LYS A 400 30.87 -3.91 -12.73
N THR A 401 29.61 -4.04 -12.35
CA THR A 401 28.47 -3.83 -13.26
C THR A 401 28.49 -2.36 -13.70
N ALA A 402 28.24 -2.08 -14.98
CA ALA A 402 28.18 -0.71 -15.50
C ALA A 402 27.17 0.14 -14.69
N PRO A 403 27.43 1.43 -14.46
CA PRO A 403 26.51 2.28 -13.71
C PRO A 403 25.19 2.39 -14.47
N GLN A 404 24.11 1.92 -13.84
CA GLN A 404 22.73 2.18 -14.26
C GLN A 404 22.57 3.71 -14.38
N THR A 405 22.19 4.19 -15.56
CA THR A 405 21.86 5.60 -15.78
C THR A 405 20.44 5.71 -16.30
N GLY A 406 19.66 6.67 -15.82
CA GLY A 406 18.25 6.83 -16.17
C GLY A 406 17.85 8.28 -16.50
N GLY A 407 16.54 8.54 -16.48
CA GLY A 407 15.93 9.81 -16.87
C GLY A 407 15.42 9.81 -18.31
N PRO A 408 14.79 10.91 -18.77
CA PRO A 408 14.69 12.22 -18.12
C PRO A 408 13.55 12.36 -17.12
N LYS A 409 12.71 11.33 -17.01
CA LYS A 409 11.57 11.29 -16.10
C LYS A 409 11.89 10.43 -14.89
N VAL A 410 11.40 10.84 -13.74
CA VAL A 410 11.43 10.10 -12.49
C VAL A 410 10.06 10.24 -11.83
N ASP A 411 9.33 9.14 -11.74
CA ASP A 411 7.93 9.09 -11.34
C ASP A 411 7.79 8.59 -9.92
N PHE A 412 6.99 9.24 -9.08
CA PHE A 412 6.75 8.86 -7.68
C PHE A 412 5.25 8.64 -7.41
N GLU A 413 4.92 7.74 -6.49
CA GLU A 413 3.58 7.68 -5.88
C GLU A 413 3.61 8.26 -4.47
N ALA A 414 2.68 9.17 -4.17
CA ALA A 414 2.50 9.74 -2.84
C ALA A 414 1.04 9.59 -2.36
N HIS A 415 0.83 9.55 -1.05
CA HIS A 415 -0.50 9.51 -0.44
C HIS A 415 -0.65 10.63 0.59
N PHE A 416 -1.75 11.39 0.53
CA PHE A 416 -2.00 12.54 1.39
C PHE A 416 -3.23 12.32 2.25
N LYS A 417 -3.08 12.33 3.58
CA LYS A 417 -4.20 12.13 4.51
C LYS A 417 -5.09 13.36 4.65
N GLU A 418 -4.47 14.54 4.61
CA GLU A 418 -5.14 15.80 4.93
C GLU A 418 -5.00 16.80 3.76
N PRO A 419 -6.01 17.64 3.52
CA PRO A 419 -5.87 18.76 2.60
C PRO A 419 -4.98 19.84 3.21
N GLY A 420 -4.28 20.60 2.37
CA GLY A 420 -3.42 21.67 2.82
C GLY A 420 -2.35 22.07 1.81
N ILE A 421 -1.48 22.99 2.21
CA ILE A 421 -0.28 23.32 1.45
C ILE A 421 0.85 22.39 1.87
N TYR A 422 1.52 21.80 0.89
CA TYR A 422 2.65 20.90 1.09
C TYR A 422 3.87 21.45 0.37
N LYS A 423 5.04 21.21 0.97
CA LYS A 423 6.34 21.45 0.33
C LYS A 423 7.06 20.13 0.11
N ALA A 424 7.45 19.90 -1.13
CA ALA A 424 8.26 18.78 -1.56
C ALA A 424 9.69 19.19 -1.85
N TRP A 425 10.65 18.28 -1.67
CA TRP A 425 12.02 18.39 -2.14
C TRP A 425 12.36 17.12 -2.93
N GLY A 426 12.44 17.26 -4.26
CA GLY A 426 12.92 16.19 -5.14
C GLY A 426 14.44 16.23 -5.26
N GLN A 427 15.10 15.09 -5.08
CA GLN A 427 16.56 14.97 -5.11
C GLN A 427 17.01 14.02 -6.22
N PHE A 428 17.89 14.49 -7.10
CA PHE A 428 18.35 13.75 -8.28
C PHE A 428 19.86 13.84 -8.43
N ASN A 429 20.56 12.71 -8.58
CA ASN A 429 21.99 12.71 -8.84
C ASN A 429 22.26 12.94 -10.33
N VAL A 430 22.62 14.18 -10.65
CA VAL A 430 22.98 14.67 -12.00
C VAL A 430 24.49 14.64 -12.25
N GLY A 431 25.25 14.07 -11.31
CA GLY A 431 26.70 13.97 -11.35
C GLY A 431 27.23 12.86 -12.26
N THR A 432 28.55 12.68 -12.25
CA THR A 432 29.23 11.61 -13.00
C THR A 432 29.60 10.45 -12.08
N ALA A 433 30.19 9.38 -12.63
CA ALA A 433 30.78 8.27 -11.88
C ALA A 433 31.79 8.73 -10.81
N GLU A 434 32.56 9.75 -11.13
CA GLU A 434 33.68 10.26 -10.35
C GLU A 434 33.29 11.36 -9.36
N LYS A 435 32.20 12.08 -9.63
CA LYS A 435 31.75 13.19 -8.82
C LYS A 435 30.23 13.22 -8.74
N GLU A 436 29.70 12.85 -7.57
CA GLU A 436 28.29 13.00 -7.24
C GLU A 436 27.90 14.48 -7.24
N GLN A 437 26.72 14.77 -7.79
CA GLN A 437 26.09 16.08 -7.73
C GLN A 437 24.59 15.87 -7.53
N VAL A 438 24.12 16.11 -6.31
CA VAL A 438 22.71 15.98 -5.95
C VAL A 438 22.00 17.31 -6.18
N LEU A 439 21.08 17.33 -7.14
CA LEU A 439 20.18 18.44 -7.38
C LEU A 439 18.98 18.31 -6.44
N THR A 440 18.80 19.24 -5.49
CA THR A 440 17.62 19.29 -4.61
C THR A 440 16.69 20.41 -5.07
N VAL A 441 15.49 20.08 -5.52
CA VAL A 441 14.54 21.03 -6.10
C VAL A 441 13.28 21.09 -5.23
N PRO A 442 12.99 22.24 -4.58
CA PRO A 442 11.78 22.38 -3.78
C PRO A 442 10.57 22.61 -4.69
N PHE A 443 9.39 22.11 -4.36
CA PHE A 443 8.11 22.46 -5.00
C PHE A 443 7.02 22.65 -3.94
N THR A 444 6.12 23.61 -4.14
CA THR A 444 4.99 23.84 -3.25
C THR A 444 3.70 23.61 -4.02
N PHE A 445 2.81 22.80 -3.50
CA PHE A 445 1.51 22.52 -4.11
C PHE A 445 0.40 22.48 -3.07
N ALA A 446 -0.83 22.62 -3.54
CA ALA A 446 -2.02 22.42 -2.74
C ALA A 446 -2.51 20.99 -2.91
N VAL A 447 -2.86 20.36 -1.78
CA VAL A 447 -3.69 19.17 -1.73
C VAL A 447 -5.09 19.63 -1.41
N GLU A 448 -6.00 19.45 -2.36
CA GLU A 448 -7.40 19.78 -2.17
C GLU A 448 -8.08 18.72 -1.30
N LYS A 449 -9.20 19.13 -0.70
CA LYS A 449 -10.10 18.17 -0.07
C LYS A 449 -10.52 17.15 -1.11
N GLY A 450 -10.27 15.87 -0.84
CA GLY A 450 -10.68 14.80 -1.74
C GLY A 450 -12.18 14.82 -2.01
N PRO A 451 -12.65 14.21 -3.11
CA PRO A 451 -14.06 14.01 -3.32
C PRO A 451 -14.60 13.29 -2.10
N VAL A 452 -15.65 13.89 -1.57
CA VAL A 452 -16.61 13.20 -0.71
C VAL A 452 -16.91 11.84 -1.34
N SER A 453 -16.89 10.75 -0.56
CA SER A 453 -17.28 9.40 -1.02
C SER A 453 -18.39 9.48 -2.08
N ALA A 454 -18.16 8.90 -3.26
CA ALA A 454 -19.11 8.96 -4.38
C ALA A 454 -20.49 8.39 -4.03
N ALA A 455 -20.56 7.53 -3.01
CA ALA A 455 -21.80 7.09 -2.40
C ALA A 455 -22.12 7.94 -1.17
N PRO A 456 -23.33 8.52 -1.06
CA PRO A 456 -23.76 9.14 0.18
C PRO A 456 -23.75 8.11 1.30
N ALA A 457 -23.24 8.52 2.47
CA ALA A 457 -23.12 7.65 3.64
C ALA A 457 -24.49 7.23 4.21
N ASN A 458 -25.57 7.86 3.74
CA ASN A 458 -26.94 7.62 4.15
C ASN A 458 -27.86 7.35 2.95
N THR A 459 -28.78 6.40 3.12
CA THR A 459 -29.92 6.12 2.23
C THR A 459 -31.24 6.65 2.81
N VAL A 460 -31.22 7.18 4.04
CA VAL A 460 -32.34 7.83 4.72
C VAL A 460 -32.01 9.30 4.94
N CYS A 461 -32.95 10.19 4.62
CA CYS A 461 -32.76 11.63 4.76
C CYS A 461 -32.63 12.03 6.24
N PRO A 462 -31.59 12.79 6.64
CA PRO A 462 -31.39 13.19 8.04
C PRO A 462 -32.42 14.22 8.53
N ILE A 463 -33.17 14.84 7.64
CA ILE A 463 -34.19 15.83 8.00
C ILE A 463 -35.57 15.21 8.13
N THR A 464 -35.97 14.35 7.18
CA THR A 464 -37.34 13.82 7.11
C THR A 464 -37.47 12.36 7.51
N ALA A 465 -36.36 11.62 7.58
CA ALA A 465 -36.31 10.16 7.74
C ALA A 465 -36.93 9.34 6.59
N ASP A 466 -37.26 10.00 5.48
CA ASP A 466 -37.67 9.34 4.23
C ASP A 466 -36.46 8.79 3.46
N ALA A 467 -36.69 8.08 2.36
CA ALA A 467 -35.60 7.67 1.47
C ALA A 467 -34.87 8.92 0.95
N ALA A 468 -33.55 8.91 1.05
CA ALA A 468 -32.70 9.96 0.52
C ALA A 468 -32.53 9.80 -1.00
N ASP A 469 -32.59 10.91 -1.72
CA ASP A 469 -32.25 10.96 -3.13
C ASP A 469 -30.73 11.17 -3.26
N ALA A 470 -30.04 10.19 -3.85
CA ALA A 470 -28.59 10.22 -4.05
C ALA A 470 -28.13 11.34 -4.99
N MET A 471 -29.03 11.97 -5.75
CA MET A 471 -28.73 13.14 -6.57
C MET A 471 -28.80 14.47 -5.81
N ILE A 472 -29.36 14.47 -4.60
CA ILE A 472 -29.53 15.68 -3.78
C ILE A 472 -28.62 15.54 -2.56
N THR A 473 -27.36 15.95 -2.70
CA THR A 473 -26.35 15.78 -1.65
C THR A 473 -25.78 17.09 -1.12
N ARG A 474 -25.21 17.04 0.09
CA ARG A 474 -24.33 18.05 0.68
C ARG A 474 -23.07 17.38 1.21
N ASP A 475 -21.94 18.07 1.11
CA ASP A 475 -20.75 17.69 1.86
C ASP A 475 -20.94 18.09 3.33
N PHE A 476 -20.78 17.12 4.23
CA PHE A 476 -20.68 17.37 5.66
C PHE A 476 -19.42 16.70 6.20
N LYS A 477 -18.43 17.51 6.58
CA LYS A 477 -17.13 17.05 7.10
C LYS A 477 -16.41 16.00 6.22
N GLY A 478 -16.57 16.06 4.89
CA GLY A 478 -15.93 15.13 3.96
C GLY A 478 -16.76 13.88 3.67
N GLN A 479 -17.99 13.80 4.18
CA GLN A 479 -18.95 12.74 3.87
C GLN A 479 -20.18 13.28 3.11
N ALA A 480 -20.67 12.47 2.17
CA ALA A 480 -21.75 12.86 1.28
C ALA A 480 -23.04 12.53 2.01
N VAL A 481 -23.84 13.56 2.27
CA VAL A 481 -25.12 13.42 2.94
C VAL A 481 -26.21 13.61 1.90
N ALA A 482 -27.02 12.58 1.66
CA ALA A 482 -28.15 12.65 0.73
C ALA A 482 -29.43 13.11 1.43
N PHE A 483 -30.29 13.82 0.70
CA PHE A 483 -31.55 14.39 1.20
C PHE A 483 -32.73 13.91 0.37
N HIS A 484 -33.92 13.87 0.98
CA HIS A 484 -35.15 13.47 0.30
C HIS A 484 -35.52 14.45 -0.84
N ASP A 485 -35.33 15.74 -0.60
CA ASP A 485 -35.62 16.81 -1.54
C ASP A 485 -34.75 18.05 -1.27
N ALA A 486 -34.80 19.02 -2.20
CA ALA A 486 -34.05 20.27 -2.08
C ALA A 486 -34.47 21.10 -0.85
N ALA A 487 -35.72 21.00 -0.40
CA ALA A 487 -36.20 21.71 0.79
C ALA A 487 -35.57 21.16 2.08
N SER A 488 -35.34 19.85 2.13
CA SER A 488 -34.64 19.15 3.20
C SER A 488 -33.17 19.52 3.22
N ALA A 489 -32.53 19.56 2.04
CA ALA A 489 -31.15 20.07 1.94
C ALA A 489 -31.04 21.54 2.39
N ALA A 490 -32.00 22.41 2.02
CA ALA A 490 -32.00 23.80 2.48
C ALA A 490 -32.24 23.94 4.00
N LYS A 491 -33.11 23.10 4.59
CA LYS A 491 -33.28 23.04 6.05
C LYS A 491 -32.00 22.60 6.74
N TRP A 492 -31.32 21.60 6.19
CA TRP A 492 -30.01 21.18 6.65
C TRP A 492 -28.98 22.32 6.58
N ASP A 493 -28.95 23.08 5.49
CA ASP A 493 -28.07 24.22 5.28
C ASP A 493 -28.28 25.36 6.32
N ALA A 494 -29.45 25.41 6.96
CA ALA A 494 -29.78 26.39 8.01
C ALA A 494 -29.48 25.92 9.46
N MET A 495 -29.04 24.66 9.66
CA MET A 495 -28.77 24.09 10.98
C MET A 495 -27.33 24.31 11.48
N SER A 496 -27.14 24.23 12.80
CA SER A 496 -25.81 24.19 13.40
C SER A 496 -25.10 22.86 13.11
N ASP A 497 -23.77 22.84 13.10
CA ASP A 497 -23.01 21.62 12.86
C ASP A 497 -23.23 20.53 13.94
N THR A 498 -23.52 20.94 15.18
CA THR A 498 -23.87 20.00 16.26
C THR A 498 -25.19 19.29 15.97
N ASP A 499 -26.21 20.03 15.53
CA ASP A 499 -27.52 19.45 15.22
C ASP A 499 -27.49 18.62 13.93
N ARG A 500 -26.70 19.07 12.93
CA ARG A 500 -26.42 18.30 11.71
C ARG A 500 -25.78 16.96 12.05
N MET A 501 -24.78 16.96 12.93
CA MET A 501 -24.10 15.72 13.33
C MET A 501 -25.07 14.74 13.98
N GLY A 502 -25.87 15.18 14.96
CA GLY A 502 -26.86 14.31 15.61
C GLY A 502 -27.87 13.71 14.62
N LYS A 503 -28.34 14.50 13.66
CA LYS A 503 -29.26 14.04 12.62
C LYS A 503 -28.61 13.12 11.60
N PHE A 504 -27.35 13.37 11.24
CA PHE A 504 -26.59 12.54 10.33
C PHE A 504 -26.39 11.13 10.88
N VAL A 505 -25.92 11.05 12.13
CA VAL A 505 -25.69 9.77 12.82
C VAL A 505 -26.98 8.96 12.90
N ALA A 506 -28.11 9.62 13.25
CA ALA A 506 -29.42 8.98 13.25
C ALA A 506 -29.85 8.48 11.85
N ALA A 507 -29.52 9.24 10.81
CA ALA A 507 -29.82 8.89 9.42
C ALA A 507 -29.01 7.70 8.92
N ILE A 508 -27.71 7.65 9.25
CA ILE A 508 -26.84 6.50 8.94
C ILE A 508 -27.37 5.24 9.65
N ALA A 509 -27.69 5.34 10.95
CA ALA A 509 -28.28 4.24 11.70
C ALA A 509 -29.60 3.73 11.09
N ALA A 510 -30.45 4.65 10.59
CA ALA A 510 -31.71 4.30 9.92
C ALA A 510 -31.51 3.74 8.50
N SER A 511 -30.45 4.16 7.81
CA SER A 511 -30.07 3.68 6.47
C SER A 511 -29.73 2.19 6.50
N SER A 512 -29.02 1.77 7.55
CA SER A 512 -28.71 0.37 7.83
C SER A 512 -29.95 -0.49 8.14
N ALA A 513 -31.09 0.13 8.47
CA ALA A 513 -32.34 -0.57 8.79
C ALA A 513 -33.30 -0.75 7.58
N LYS A 514 -33.14 0.02 6.49
CA LYS A 514 -34.05 0.02 5.33
C LYS A 514 -33.51 -0.67 4.07
N GLY A 515 -32.26 -1.13 4.04
CA GLY A 515 -31.67 -1.87 2.91
C GLY A 515 -32.24 -3.28 2.62
N GLY A 516 -33.41 -3.62 3.18
CA GLY A 516 -34.06 -4.91 3.01
C GLY A 516 -35.08 -4.94 1.86
N HIS A 517 -34.66 -5.55 0.75
CA HIS A 517 -35.45 -6.25 -0.29
C HIS A 517 -36.20 -5.49 -1.39
N GLY A 518 -35.79 -5.78 -2.62
CA GLY A 518 -36.60 -5.71 -3.84
C GLY A 518 -35.97 -6.59 -4.94
N GLY A 519 -36.21 -7.90 -4.90
CA GLY A 519 -35.82 -8.85 -5.95
C GLY A 519 -35.56 -10.25 -5.40
N ASP A 520 -36.39 -11.22 -5.81
CA ASP A 520 -36.57 -12.54 -5.23
C ASP A 520 -35.31 -13.43 -5.10
N GLY A 521 -35.19 -14.09 -3.94
CA GLY A 521 -34.43 -15.34 -3.78
C GLY A 521 -33.21 -15.34 -2.84
N GLY A 522 -33.44 -15.33 -1.52
CA GLY A 522 -32.58 -16.02 -0.54
C GLY A 522 -31.46 -15.22 0.16
N GLY A 523 -31.51 -15.20 1.51
CA GLY A 523 -30.33 -15.16 2.40
C GLY A 523 -29.98 -13.83 3.06
N ASP A 524 -30.24 -13.72 4.37
CA ASP A 524 -29.81 -12.66 5.30
C ASP A 524 -28.29 -12.39 5.27
N ALA A 525 -27.87 -11.11 5.23
CA ALA A 525 -26.45 -10.73 5.35
C ALA A 525 -26.22 -9.62 6.40
N MET A 526 -25.26 -9.91 7.29
CA MET A 526 -24.80 -9.14 8.46
C MET A 526 -23.73 -8.09 8.06
N PRO A 527 -23.41 -7.08 8.91
CA PRO A 527 -22.14 -6.37 8.78
C PRO A 527 -20.98 -7.37 8.93
N ALA A 528 -19.95 -7.23 8.09
CA ALA A 528 -18.77 -8.06 8.17
C ALA A 528 -18.08 -7.85 9.53
N GLY A 529 -17.63 -8.94 10.16
CA GLY A 529 -16.70 -8.83 11.28
C GLY A 529 -15.40 -8.17 10.82
N VAL A 530 -14.75 -7.45 11.74
CA VAL A 530 -13.37 -6.98 11.55
C VAL A 530 -12.45 -8.15 11.25
N ASP A 531 -11.40 -7.92 10.45
CA ASP A 531 -10.36 -8.92 10.21
C ASP A 531 -9.76 -9.41 11.55
N ALA A 532 -9.33 -10.67 11.63
CA ALA A 532 -8.86 -11.26 12.89
C ALA A 532 -7.67 -10.49 13.50
N ASP A 533 -6.83 -9.86 12.68
CA ASP A 533 -5.72 -9.03 13.16
C ASP A 533 -6.20 -7.65 13.63
N GLU A 534 -7.19 -7.07 12.96
CA GLU A 534 -7.85 -5.82 13.36
C GLU A 534 -8.66 -5.98 14.65
N GLU A 535 -9.35 -7.12 14.82
CA GLU A 535 -10.10 -7.46 16.03
C GLU A 535 -9.15 -7.58 17.22
N ARG A 536 -8.01 -8.26 17.06
CA ARG A 536 -7.00 -8.36 18.13
C ARG A 536 -6.38 -7.01 18.47
N ALA A 537 -6.10 -6.16 17.47
CA ALA A 537 -5.62 -4.81 17.71
C ALA A 537 -6.67 -3.97 18.47
N LEU A 538 -7.95 -4.10 18.12
CA LEU A 538 -9.05 -3.41 18.79
C LEU A 538 -9.21 -3.82 20.26
N TYR A 539 -9.09 -5.10 20.59
CA TYR A 539 -9.37 -5.59 21.95
C TYR A 539 -8.17 -5.70 22.88
N LEU A 540 -6.97 -5.90 22.35
CA LEU A 540 -5.76 -6.22 23.13
C LEU A 540 -4.78 -5.04 23.25
N THR A 541 -5.15 -3.87 22.75
CA THR A 541 -4.41 -2.62 22.96
C THR A 541 -5.27 -1.62 23.75
N PRO A 542 -4.72 -0.88 24.72
CA PRO A 542 -5.46 0.18 25.39
C PRO A 542 -5.63 1.40 24.47
N GLY A 543 -6.66 2.21 24.72
CA GLY A 543 -6.90 3.48 24.01
C GLY A 543 -8.12 4.23 24.56
N GLY A 544 -8.09 5.57 24.53
CA GLY A 544 -9.17 6.39 25.09
C GLY A 544 -9.47 6.04 26.55
N ILE A 545 -10.73 5.69 26.86
CA ILE A 545 -11.13 5.21 28.20
C ILE A 545 -11.08 3.68 28.35
N TYR A 546 -10.69 2.94 27.31
CA TYR A 546 -10.48 1.50 27.37
C TYR A 546 -9.03 1.20 27.77
N THR A 547 -8.84 0.73 29.00
CA THR A 547 -7.54 0.65 29.67
C THR A 547 -6.96 -0.77 29.70
N GLU A 548 -5.67 -0.92 30.05
CA GLU A 548 -5.08 -2.25 30.29
C GLU A 548 -5.79 -3.03 31.40
N ALA A 549 -6.33 -2.31 32.40
CA ALA A 549 -7.13 -2.91 33.45
C ALA A 549 -8.43 -3.50 32.88
N ASP A 550 -9.08 -2.82 31.92
CA ASP A 550 -10.26 -3.31 31.22
C ASP A 550 -9.92 -4.54 30.36
N ILE A 551 -8.79 -4.52 29.64
CA ILE A 551 -8.32 -5.67 28.83
C ILE A 551 -8.14 -6.90 29.72
N LYS A 552 -7.46 -6.74 30.86
CA LYS A 552 -7.26 -7.82 31.83
C LYS A 552 -8.58 -8.28 32.45
N ALA A 553 -9.47 -7.34 32.80
CA ALA A 553 -10.78 -7.64 33.37
C ALA A 553 -11.70 -8.37 32.37
N ASN A 554 -11.52 -8.13 31.06
CA ASN A 554 -12.24 -8.83 30.01
C ASN A 554 -11.65 -10.21 29.65
N GLY A 555 -10.49 -10.57 30.22
CA GLY A 555 -9.83 -11.85 30.03
C GLY A 555 -8.72 -11.87 28.99
N SER A 556 -8.30 -10.71 28.48
CA SER A 556 -7.27 -10.57 27.43
C SER A 556 -7.58 -11.38 26.17
N VAL A 557 -8.85 -11.36 25.77
CA VAL A 557 -9.42 -12.04 24.59
C VAL A 557 -10.22 -11.03 23.77
N THR A 558 -10.51 -11.34 22.51
CA THR A 558 -11.46 -10.56 21.69
C THR A 558 -12.91 -10.91 22.03
N ALA A 559 -13.87 -10.10 21.57
CA ALA A 559 -15.29 -10.44 21.71
C ALA A 559 -15.65 -11.70 20.90
N GLY A 560 -15.10 -11.86 19.69
CA GLY A 560 -15.25 -13.06 18.87
C GLY A 560 -14.75 -14.32 19.58
N GLU A 561 -13.61 -14.25 20.27
CA GLU A 561 -13.08 -15.35 21.07
C GLU A 561 -13.95 -15.63 22.31
N LYS A 562 -14.28 -14.59 23.09
CA LYS A 562 -15.05 -14.71 24.35
C LYS A 562 -16.47 -15.24 24.14
N TYR A 563 -17.04 -14.96 22.99
CA TYR A 563 -18.44 -15.26 22.66
C TYR A 563 -18.60 -16.27 21.54
N LYS A 564 -17.52 -16.94 21.13
CA LYS A 564 -17.53 -18.00 20.12
C LYS A 564 -18.62 -19.04 20.40
N GLY A 565 -19.47 -19.27 19.40
CA GLY A 565 -20.57 -20.24 19.47
C GLY A 565 -21.79 -19.80 20.30
N LYS A 566 -21.82 -18.57 20.84
CA LYS A 566 -23.02 -18.04 21.52
C LYS A 566 -23.93 -17.32 20.52
N MET A 567 -25.19 -17.75 20.46
CA MET A 567 -26.20 -17.08 19.63
C MET A 567 -26.63 -15.74 20.23
N ALA A 568 -26.55 -14.69 19.40
CA ALA A 568 -27.19 -13.43 19.67
C ALA A 568 -28.72 -13.54 19.52
N LYS A 569 -29.44 -12.83 20.39
CA LYS A 569 -30.90 -12.68 20.31
C LYS A 569 -31.20 -11.19 20.25
N HIS A 570 -31.78 -10.78 19.14
CA HIS A 570 -32.11 -9.39 18.88
C HIS A 570 -33.60 -9.19 19.15
N ASP A 571 -33.92 -8.64 20.32
CA ASP A 571 -35.27 -8.14 20.60
C ASP A 571 -35.31 -6.64 20.30
N MET A 572 -35.88 -6.32 19.15
CA MET A 572 -35.98 -4.95 18.62
C MET A 572 -37.03 -4.11 19.36
N LYS A 573 -37.72 -4.65 20.36
CA LYS A 573 -38.81 -3.99 21.09
C LYS A 573 -38.56 -3.98 22.61
N PRO A 574 -37.49 -3.31 23.08
CA PRO A 574 -37.26 -3.16 24.51
C PRO A 574 -38.41 -2.41 25.19
N LYS A 575 -38.83 -2.90 26.35
CA LYS A 575 -39.88 -2.29 27.18
C LYS A 575 -39.26 -1.27 28.13
N ALA A 576 -40.04 -0.32 28.61
CA ALA A 576 -39.58 0.61 29.65
C ALA A 576 -39.01 -0.16 30.85
N GLY A 577 -37.81 0.22 31.29
CA GLY A 577 -37.02 -0.48 32.31
C GLY A 577 -36.08 -1.58 31.79
N ASP A 578 -36.17 -1.99 30.52
CA ASP A 578 -35.19 -2.91 29.93
C ASP A 578 -33.84 -2.21 29.72
N LYS A 579 -32.75 -2.92 29.98
CA LYS A 579 -31.41 -2.51 29.53
C LYS A 579 -31.34 -2.58 28.01
N ILE A 580 -30.71 -1.59 27.40
CA ILE A 580 -30.60 -1.47 25.95
C ILE A 580 -29.13 -1.45 25.51
N CYS A 581 -28.88 -2.01 24.32
CA CYS A 581 -27.56 -2.02 23.72
C CYS A 581 -27.12 -0.57 23.39
N PRO A 582 -25.93 -0.12 23.82
CA PRO A 582 -25.45 1.24 23.55
C PRO A 582 -25.34 1.63 22.08
N ILE A 583 -25.20 0.64 21.19
CA ILE A 583 -25.06 0.81 19.74
C ILE A 583 -26.43 0.80 19.05
N THR A 584 -27.19 -0.28 19.23
CA THR A 584 -28.42 -0.50 18.46
C THR A 584 -29.68 0.01 19.15
N MET A 585 -29.60 0.37 20.43
CA MET A 585 -30.73 0.73 21.29
C MET A 585 -31.82 -0.35 21.40
N THR A 586 -31.51 -1.58 20.95
CA THR A 586 -32.35 -2.78 21.10
C THR A 586 -32.19 -3.35 22.49
N LYS A 587 -33.01 -4.33 22.89
CA LYS A 587 -32.87 -4.97 24.20
C LYS A 587 -31.47 -5.61 24.31
N ALA A 588 -30.72 -5.20 25.32
CA ALA A 588 -29.42 -5.78 25.61
C ALA A 588 -29.59 -7.25 26.02
N ASN A 589 -28.59 -8.07 25.67
CA ASN A 589 -28.55 -9.45 26.08
C ASN A 589 -27.50 -9.59 27.19
N PRO A 590 -27.89 -10.01 28.41
CA PRO A 590 -26.98 -10.07 29.55
C PRO A 590 -25.85 -11.10 29.38
N LYS A 591 -25.87 -11.91 28.30
CA LYS A 591 -24.80 -12.82 27.93
C LYS A 591 -23.63 -12.16 27.20
N PHE A 592 -23.81 -10.97 26.63
CA PHE A 592 -22.76 -10.21 25.97
C PHE A 592 -22.47 -8.96 26.78
N THR A 593 -21.42 -9.03 27.57
CA THR A 593 -20.98 -7.92 28.42
C THR A 593 -19.53 -7.55 28.13
N TRP A 594 -19.19 -6.28 28.29
CA TRP A 594 -17.81 -5.85 28.15
C TRP A 594 -17.49 -4.77 29.17
N ILE A 595 -16.27 -4.81 29.71
CA ILE A 595 -15.79 -3.81 30.66
C ILE A 595 -15.06 -2.72 29.88
N ILE A 596 -15.45 -1.47 30.09
CA ILE A 596 -14.88 -0.28 29.45
C ILE A 596 -14.81 0.82 30.51
N GLY A 597 -13.64 1.42 30.73
CA GLY A 597 -13.47 2.47 31.74
C GLY A 597 -13.83 2.00 33.16
N GLY A 598 -13.57 0.73 33.47
CA GLY A 598 -13.91 0.10 34.75
C GLY A 598 -15.39 -0.19 34.96
N LYS A 599 -16.25 0.00 33.94
CA LYS A 599 -17.71 -0.22 34.04
C LYS A 599 -18.18 -1.31 33.09
N THR A 600 -19.17 -2.09 33.52
CA THR A 600 -19.74 -3.18 32.72
C THR A 600 -20.90 -2.67 31.87
N TYR A 601 -20.77 -2.86 30.56
CA TYR A 601 -21.81 -2.58 29.56
C TYR A 601 -22.44 -3.88 29.07
N GLU A 602 -23.72 -3.84 28.68
CA GLU A 602 -24.45 -4.98 28.10
C GLU A 602 -24.81 -4.69 26.65
N PHE A 603 -24.63 -5.68 25.78
CA PHE A 603 -24.79 -5.55 24.33
C PHE A 603 -25.76 -6.58 23.79
N CYS A 604 -26.38 -6.31 22.64
CA CYS A 604 -27.26 -7.29 21.99
C CYS A 604 -26.47 -8.42 21.31
N CYS A 605 -25.23 -8.15 20.86
CA CYS A 605 -24.36 -9.08 20.16
C CYS A 605 -22.86 -8.67 20.23
N PRO A 606 -21.93 -9.58 19.90
CA PRO A 606 -20.49 -9.29 19.87
C PRO A 606 -20.08 -8.14 18.92
N PRO A 607 -20.63 -7.99 17.70
CA PRO A 607 -20.29 -6.85 16.84
C PRO A 607 -20.57 -5.47 17.45
N CYS A 608 -21.60 -5.34 18.29
CA CYS A 608 -21.84 -4.09 19.01
C CYS A 608 -20.79 -3.81 20.08
N ILE A 609 -20.07 -4.85 20.55
CA ILE A 609 -18.92 -4.66 21.42
C ILE A 609 -17.77 -4.07 20.61
N ASP A 610 -17.55 -4.55 19.38
CA ASP A 610 -16.47 -4.07 18.50
C ASP A 610 -16.62 -2.56 18.29
N GLU A 611 -17.80 -2.14 17.85
CA GLU A 611 -18.12 -0.75 17.56
C GLU A 611 -18.02 0.15 18.81
N TYR A 612 -18.44 -0.35 19.97
CA TYR A 612 -18.44 0.43 21.20
C TYR A 612 -17.07 0.49 21.88
N VAL A 613 -16.23 -0.53 21.74
CA VAL A 613 -14.81 -0.48 22.16
C VAL A 613 -14.04 0.50 21.27
N LEU A 614 -14.33 0.53 19.96
CA LEU A 614 -13.77 1.54 19.07
C LEU A 614 -14.18 2.95 19.49
N LEU A 615 -15.48 3.18 19.75
CA LEU A 615 -16.01 4.46 20.26
C LEU A 615 -15.32 4.89 21.56
N ALA A 616 -15.14 3.95 22.50
CA ALA A 616 -14.46 4.23 23.77
C ALA A 616 -12.99 4.65 23.60
N LYS A 617 -12.34 4.19 22.53
CA LYS A 617 -10.97 4.54 22.19
C LYS A 617 -10.86 5.88 21.48
N THR A 618 -11.75 6.16 20.54
CA THR A 618 -11.64 7.31 19.63
C THR A 618 -12.43 8.53 20.11
N SER A 619 -13.54 8.30 20.83
CA SER A 619 -14.47 9.34 21.28
C SER A 619 -14.88 9.16 22.76
N PRO A 620 -13.92 9.19 23.71
CA PRO A 620 -14.19 8.86 25.13
C PRO A 620 -15.22 9.76 25.82
N LYS A 621 -15.48 10.97 25.29
CA LYS A 621 -16.48 11.91 25.84
C LYS A 621 -17.93 11.53 25.48
N GLU A 622 -18.13 10.62 24.53
CA GLU A 622 -19.45 10.17 24.05
C GLU A 622 -19.93 8.88 24.75
N VAL A 623 -19.05 8.24 25.51
CA VAL A 623 -19.41 7.05 26.31
C VAL A 623 -20.16 7.50 27.56
N LEU A 624 -21.45 7.17 27.63
CA LEU A 624 -22.31 7.46 28.77
C LEU A 624 -22.13 6.42 29.88
N ASP A 625 -22.64 6.73 31.07
CA ASP A 625 -22.73 5.75 32.14
C ASP A 625 -23.62 4.57 31.72
N PRO A 626 -23.28 3.30 32.06
CA PRO A 626 -24.16 2.15 31.80
C PRO A 626 -25.60 2.35 32.28
N SER A 627 -25.83 3.15 33.32
CA SER A 627 -27.18 3.46 33.82
C SER A 627 -28.04 4.26 32.84
N GLU A 628 -27.43 4.98 31.91
CA GLU A 628 -28.16 5.74 30.88
C GLU A 628 -28.73 4.83 29.78
N TYR A 629 -28.22 3.60 29.65
CA TYR A 629 -28.67 2.62 28.67
C TYR A 629 -29.83 1.77 29.22
N ILE A 630 -30.87 2.48 29.67
CA ILE A 630 -32.16 1.90 30.08
C ILE A 630 -33.24 2.54 29.23
N LYS A 631 -34.14 1.72 28.68
CA LYS A 631 -35.31 2.21 27.98
C LYS A 631 -36.19 3.00 28.95
N LYS A 632 -36.28 4.31 28.74
CA LYS A 632 -37.14 5.21 29.53
C LYS A 632 -38.61 5.01 29.21
#